data_AF-A0A944VXN1-F1
#
_entry.id   AF-A0A944VXN1-F1
#
_cell.length_a   1.000
_cell.length_b   1.000
_cell.length_c   1.000
_cell.angle_alpha   90.00
_cell.angle_beta   90.00
_cell.angle_gamma   90.00
#
_symmetry.space_group_name_H-M   'P 1'
#
loop_
_entity.id
_entity.type
_entity.pdbx_description
1 polymer ?
#
loop_
_entity_poly.entity_id
_entity_poly.type
_entity_poly.pdbx_seq_one_letter_code
_entity_poly.pdbx_strand_id
1 'polypeptide(L)'
;MAANKTGLQKHEVQSGNLRWTCDISKLGFDCTDELEPPSEFIGQDRAVVAVQFGLGVDRPGYNLFVTGLTGTGRTSAVETLLERVVEERISAGNNNHIQDICFVHNFEQPDHPDALILPKGGGREL
;
A
#
# COMPACT_ATOMS: atom_id res chain seq x y z
N MET A 1 25.80 54.81 -1.69
CA MET A 1 24.35 54.71 -1.39
C MET A 1 24.17 53.76 -0.23
N ALA A 2 24.04 54.28 0.99
CA ALA A 2 23.86 53.47 2.19
C ALA A 2 22.37 53.14 2.33
N ALA A 3 22.01 51.87 2.17
CA ALA A 3 20.65 51.39 2.42
C ALA A 3 20.31 51.58 3.91
N ASN A 4 19.14 52.14 4.17
CA ASN A 4 18.59 52.45 5.49
C ASN A 4 18.33 51.14 6.27
N LYS A 5 19.31 50.67 7.05
CA LYS A 5 19.30 49.36 7.76
C LYS A 5 18.42 49.31 9.02
N THR A 6 17.85 50.44 9.43
CA THR A 6 17.30 50.62 10.78
C THR A 6 15.96 49.90 11.02
N GLY A 7 15.22 49.55 9.97
CA GLY A 7 13.93 48.84 10.07
C GLY A 7 14.01 47.31 10.01
N LEU A 8 15.13 46.75 9.50
CA LEU A 8 15.28 45.30 9.29
C LEU A 8 15.72 44.55 10.54
N GLN A 9 16.35 45.22 11.51
CA GLN A 9 16.79 44.58 12.76
C GLN A 9 15.65 43.98 13.59
N LYS A 10 14.43 44.53 13.48
CA LYS A 10 13.24 43.98 14.16
C LYS A 10 12.92 42.54 13.71
N HIS A 11 13.34 42.17 12.49
CA HIS A 11 13.07 40.86 11.89
C HIS A 11 14.34 40.02 11.77
N GLU A 12 15.44 40.42 12.42
CA GLU A 12 16.69 39.69 12.39
C GLU A 12 16.56 38.39 13.19
N VAL A 13 16.76 37.26 12.49
CA VAL A 13 16.73 35.92 13.07
C VAL A 13 18.18 35.49 13.32
N GLN A 14 18.47 35.08 14.56
CA GLN A 14 19.77 34.53 14.92
C GLN A 14 20.12 33.32 14.04
N SER A 15 21.39 33.18 13.63
CA SER A 15 21.82 32.10 12.72
C SER A 15 21.46 30.70 13.21
N GLY A 16 21.48 30.48 14.54
CA GLY A 16 21.08 29.23 15.18
C GLY A 16 19.60 28.86 15.01
N ASN A 17 18.73 29.86 14.77
CA ASN A 17 17.28 29.67 14.60
C ASN A 17 16.87 29.53 13.13
N LEU A 18 17.83 29.55 12.20
CA LEU A 18 17.56 29.39 10.77
C LEU A 18 17.35 27.93 10.35
N ARG A 19 17.60 26.98 11.27
CA ARG A 19 17.36 25.55 11.02
C ARG A 19 16.70 24.90 12.22
N TRP A 20 15.91 23.89 11.93
CA TRP A 20 15.50 22.94 12.95
C TRP A 20 16.69 22.01 13.29
N THR A 21 16.85 21.67 14.57
CA THR A 21 17.87 20.71 15.02
C THR A 21 17.23 19.62 15.86
N CYS A 22 17.56 18.38 15.52
CA CYS A 22 17.25 17.21 16.35
C CYS A 22 18.41 16.95 17.30
N ASP A 23 18.10 16.72 18.58
CA ASP A 23 19.06 16.23 19.55
C ASP A 23 19.14 14.70 19.46
N ILE A 24 20.17 14.21 18.75
CA ILE A 24 20.35 12.79 18.43
C ILE A 24 20.47 11.94 19.70
N SER A 25 21.04 12.49 20.78
CA SER A 25 21.19 11.81 22.06
C SER A 25 19.85 11.43 22.71
N LYS A 26 18.73 12.00 22.25
CA LYS A 26 17.37 11.68 22.73
C LYS A 26 16.71 10.52 21.99
N LEU A 27 17.30 10.04 20.88
CA LEU A 27 16.69 9.00 20.05
C LEU A 27 16.84 7.59 20.65
N GLY A 28 17.88 7.37 21.48
CA GLY A 28 18.05 6.14 22.25
C GLY A 28 18.58 4.93 21.46
N PHE A 29 19.11 5.15 20.26
CA PHE A 29 19.79 4.14 19.44
C PHE A 29 20.99 4.79 18.72
N ASP A 30 22.00 3.98 18.38
CA ASP A 30 23.20 4.45 17.69
C ASP A 30 23.11 4.23 16.17
N CYS A 31 22.45 3.14 15.74
CA CYS A 31 22.22 2.82 14.33
C CYS A 31 20.74 2.49 14.05
N THR A 32 20.24 2.89 12.87
CA THR A 32 18.87 2.55 12.42
C THR A 32 18.68 1.04 12.20
N ASP A 33 19.76 0.28 12.07
CA ASP A 33 19.70 -1.18 11.95
C ASP A 33 19.22 -1.85 13.25
N GLU A 34 19.26 -1.13 14.37
CA GLU A 34 18.74 -1.59 15.68
C GLU A 34 17.21 -1.46 15.77
N LEU A 35 16.57 -0.77 14.82
CA LEU A 35 15.15 -0.51 14.83
C LEU A 35 14.39 -1.59 14.05
N GLU A 36 13.28 -2.05 14.62
CA GLU A 36 12.34 -2.84 13.87
C GLU A 36 11.68 -1.98 12.78
N PRO A 37 11.56 -2.50 11.54
CA PRO A 37 10.83 -1.82 10.49
C PRO A 37 9.39 -1.52 10.95
N PRO A 38 8.85 -0.34 10.62
CA PRO A 38 7.48 -0.02 10.98
C PRO A 38 6.53 -1.01 10.32
N SER A 39 5.62 -1.56 11.12
CA SER A 39 4.58 -2.50 10.66
C SER A 39 3.41 -1.80 9.95
N GLU A 40 3.35 -0.48 10.01
CA GLU A 40 2.23 0.33 9.55
C GLU A 40 2.66 1.50 8.66
N PHE A 41 1.71 1.98 7.86
CA PHE A 41 1.90 3.13 6.97
C PHE A 41 1.77 4.44 7.75
N ILE A 42 2.88 5.13 7.94
CA ILE A 42 2.92 6.37 8.73
C ILE A 42 2.07 7.47 8.06
N GLY A 43 1.10 8.02 8.81
CA GLY A 43 0.29 9.17 8.40
C GLY A 43 -0.77 8.84 7.34
N GLN A 44 -1.12 7.57 7.16
CA GLN A 44 -2.07 7.10 6.13
C GLN A 44 -3.29 6.38 6.73
N ASP A 45 -3.61 6.61 8.00
CA ASP A 45 -4.67 5.89 8.74
C ASP A 45 -6.00 5.83 7.98
N ARG A 46 -6.44 6.97 7.42
CA ARG A 46 -7.67 7.05 6.62
C ARG A 46 -7.62 6.16 5.38
N ALA A 47 -6.48 6.11 4.70
CA ALA A 47 -6.31 5.30 3.50
C ALA A 47 -6.32 3.81 3.84
N VAL A 48 -5.63 3.41 4.91
CA VAL A 48 -5.60 2.03 5.40
C VAL A 48 -7.02 1.53 5.72
N VAL A 49 -7.79 2.30 6.50
CA VAL A 49 -9.17 1.95 6.85
C VAL A 49 -10.06 1.83 5.61
N ALA A 50 -9.91 2.73 4.63
CA ALA A 50 -10.70 2.69 3.39
C ALA A 50 -10.38 1.45 2.53
N VAL A 51 -9.11 1.05 2.44
CA VAL A 51 -8.68 -0.16 1.74
C VAL A 51 -9.24 -1.39 2.45
N GLN A 52 -9.07 -1.49 3.78
CA GLN A 52 -9.59 -2.61 4.58
C GLN A 52 -11.11 -2.76 4.42
N PHE A 53 -11.85 -1.66 4.51
CA PHE A 53 -13.29 -1.65 4.25
C PHE A 53 -13.60 -2.17 2.85
N GLY A 54 -12.93 -1.63 1.83
CA GLY A 54 -13.14 -2.03 0.43
C GLY A 54 -12.86 -3.51 0.19
N LEU A 55 -11.80 -4.06 0.78
CA LEU A 55 -11.44 -5.47 0.69
C LEU A 55 -12.38 -6.39 1.49
N GLY A 56 -13.09 -5.86 2.49
CA GLY A 56 -14.12 -6.58 3.24
C GLY A 56 -15.46 -6.71 2.51
N VAL A 57 -15.69 -5.92 1.45
CA VAL A 57 -16.93 -6.00 0.67
C VAL A 57 -16.84 -7.12 -0.36
N ASP A 58 -17.43 -8.27 -0.04
CA ASP A 58 -17.55 -9.40 -0.98
C ASP A 58 -18.79 -9.25 -1.86
N ARG A 59 -18.73 -8.36 -2.85
CA ARG A 59 -19.81 -8.15 -3.84
C ARG A 59 -19.29 -7.93 -5.26
N PRO A 60 -19.87 -8.62 -6.27
CA PRO A 60 -19.56 -8.37 -7.67
C PRO A 60 -19.80 -6.91 -8.06
N GLY A 61 -18.91 -6.36 -8.89
CA GLY A 61 -18.98 -4.97 -9.36
C GLY A 61 -18.48 -3.92 -8.38
N TYR A 62 -18.05 -4.30 -7.18
CA TYR A 62 -17.39 -3.40 -6.24
C TYR A 62 -15.89 -3.31 -6.55
N ASN A 63 -15.43 -2.12 -6.93
CA ASN A 63 -14.04 -1.86 -7.29
C ASN A 63 -13.42 -0.82 -6.36
N LEU A 64 -12.15 -1.00 -6.01
CA LEU A 64 -11.38 -0.04 -5.23
C LEU A 64 -10.50 0.82 -6.16
N PHE A 65 -10.60 2.13 -6.04
CA PHE A 65 -9.74 3.07 -6.76
C PHE A 65 -8.87 3.85 -5.76
N VAL A 66 -7.56 3.88 -6.02
CA VAL A 66 -6.57 4.47 -5.10
C VAL A 66 -5.82 5.60 -5.82
N THR A 67 -5.78 6.78 -5.20
CA THR A 67 -5.18 8.00 -5.77
C THR A 67 -4.31 8.72 -4.75
N GLY A 68 -3.34 9.50 -5.24
CA GLY A 68 -2.42 10.30 -4.43
C GLY A 68 -1.18 10.72 -5.22
N LEU A 69 -0.34 11.57 -4.60
CA LEU A 69 0.87 12.11 -5.20
C LEU A 69 1.89 11.00 -5.50
N THR A 70 2.58 11.05 -6.62
CA THR A 70 3.65 10.08 -6.95
C THR A 70 4.69 9.98 -5.82
N GLY A 71 5.17 8.76 -5.54
CA GLY A 71 6.18 8.51 -4.50
C GLY A 71 5.63 8.29 -3.08
N THR A 72 4.31 8.26 -2.88
CA THR A 72 3.71 8.01 -1.55
C THR A 72 3.52 6.52 -1.21
N GLY A 73 4.17 5.60 -1.92
CA GLY A 73 4.10 4.16 -1.61
C GLY A 73 2.72 3.50 -1.76
N ARG A 74 1.79 4.06 -2.55
CA ARG A 74 0.40 3.56 -2.66
C ARG A 74 0.32 2.09 -3.07
N THR A 75 1.09 1.68 -4.08
CA THR A 75 1.08 0.31 -4.58
C THR A 75 1.54 -0.65 -3.49
N SER A 76 2.70 -0.38 -2.89
CA SER A 76 3.23 -1.19 -1.77
C SER A 76 2.25 -1.24 -0.61
N ALA A 77 1.55 -0.14 -0.31
CA ALA A 77 0.55 -0.14 0.76
C ALA A 77 -0.65 -1.03 0.47
N VAL A 78 -1.16 -1.00 -0.76
CA VAL A 78 -2.27 -1.85 -1.18
C VAL A 78 -1.84 -3.32 -1.23
N GLU A 79 -0.65 -3.63 -1.73
CA GLU A 79 -0.08 -4.99 -1.77
C GLU A 79 0.04 -5.59 -0.37
N THR A 80 0.67 -4.89 0.57
CA THR A 80 0.81 -5.37 1.96
C THR A 80 -0.54 -5.59 2.64
N LEU A 81 -1.53 -4.72 2.39
CA LEU A 81 -2.87 -4.89 2.94
C LEU A 81 -3.62 -6.07 2.31
N LEU A 82 -3.45 -6.29 0.99
CA LEU A 82 -4.00 -7.45 0.29
C LEU A 82 -3.41 -8.76 0.81
N GLU A 83 -2.10 -8.82 1.01
CA GLU A 83 -1.40 -10.00 1.56
C GLU A 83 -1.97 -10.38 2.92
N ARG A 84 -2.11 -9.42 3.83
CA ARG A 84 -2.73 -9.64 5.16
C ARG A 84 -4.14 -10.21 5.06
N VAL A 85 -5.00 -9.61 4.21
CA VAL A 85 -6.37 -10.08 4.02
C VAL A 85 -6.42 -11.50 3.43
N VAL A 86 -5.52 -11.82 2.51
CA VAL A 86 -5.41 -13.16 1.93
C VAL A 86 -4.97 -14.17 2.99
N GLU A 87 -3.93 -13.86 3.78
CA GLU A 87 -3.44 -14.72 4.86
C GLU A 87 -4.51 -14.99 5.93
N GLU A 88 -5.27 -13.96 6.33
CA GLU A 88 -6.38 -14.09 7.27
C GLU A 88 -7.48 -15.01 6.72
N ARG A 89 -7.86 -14.85 5.44
CA ARG A 89 -8.87 -15.71 4.78
C ARG A 89 -8.40 -17.15 4.68
N ILE A 90 -7.14 -17.38 4.29
CA ILE A 90 -6.53 -18.72 4.23
C ILE A 90 -6.57 -19.36 5.62
N SER A 91 -6.14 -18.63 6.66
CA SER A 91 -6.10 -19.11 8.04
C SER A 91 -7.48 -19.43 8.61
N ALA A 92 -8.51 -18.71 8.17
CA ALA A 92 -9.91 -18.98 8.52
C ALA A 92 -10.53 -20.17 7.75
N GLY A 93 -9.76 -20.88 6.92
CA GLY A 93 -10.25 -22.01 6.11
C GLY A 93 -10.96 -21.59 4.83
N ASN A 94 -11.00 -20.30 4.49
CA ASN A 94 -11.58 -19.79 3.25
C ASN A 94 -10.57 -19.87 2.08
N ASN A 95 -10.06 -21.07 1.83
CA ASN A 95 -9.11 -21.37 0.75
C ASN A 95 -9.74 -21.47 -0.65
N ASN A 96 -11.06 -21.27 -0.77
CA ASN A 96 -11.84 -21.65 -1.95
C ASN A 96 -11.77 -20.66 -3.13
N HIS A 97 -10.88 -19.67 -3.11
CA HIS A 97 -10.87 -18.59 -4.11
C HIS A 97 -9.83 -18.74 -5.23
N ILE A 98 -8.80 -19.57 -5.05
CA ILE A 98 -7.81 -19.78 -6.12
C ILE A 98 -8.27 -20.98 -6.95
N GLN A 99 -8.68 -20.70 -8.18
CA GLN A 99 -9.15 -21.68 -9.15
C GLN A 99 -8.29 -21.57 -10.41
N ASP A 100 -8.09 -22.69 -11.10
CA ASP A 100 -7.50 -22.69 -12.42
C ASP A 100 -8.63 -22.46 -13.44
N ILE A 101 -8.44 -21.54 -14.38
CA ILE A 101 -9.38 -21.28 -15.46
C ILE A 101 -8.72 -21.73 -16.78
N CYS A 102 -9.29 -22.76 -17.41
CA CYS A 102 -8.78 -23.33 -18.65
C CYS A 102 -9.77 -23.07 -19.78
N PHE A 103 -9.30 -22.42 -20.86
CA PHE A 103 -10.09 -22.28 -22.07
C PHE A 103 -9.94 -23.52 -22.94
N VAL A 104 -11.07 -24.17 -23.25
CA VAL A 104 -11.13 -25.34 -24.11
C VAL A 104 -11.85 -25.01 -25.41
N HIS A 105 -11.47 -25.71 -26.48
CA HIS A 105 -12.11 -25.53 -27.77
C HIS A 105 -13.56 -25.99 -27.72
N ASN A 106 -14.47 -25.10 -28.10
CA ASN A 106 -15.88 -25.42 -28.27
C ASN A 106 -16.11 -25.91 -29.71
N PHE A 107 -16.41 -27.20 -29.87
CA PHE A 107 -16.61 -27.82 -31.19
C PHE A 107 -17.89 -27.38 -31.91
N GLU A 108 -18.89 -26.91 -31.17
CA GLU A 108 -20.14 -26.39 -31.75
C GLU A 108 -19.96 -24.94 -32.22
N GLN A 109 -19.18 -24.16 -31.47
CA GLN A 109 -18.89 -22.75 -31.75
C GLN A 109 -17.38 -22.48 -31.69
N PRO A 110 -16.62 -22.74 -32.78
CA PRO A 110 -15.16 -22.60 -32.81
C PRO A 110 -14.61 -21.24 -32.39
N ASP A 111 -15.38 -20.16 -32.58
CA ASP A 111 -15.01 -18.78 -32.24
C ASP A 111 -15.35 -18.39 -30.78
N HIS A 112 -15.95 -19.31 -30.01
CA HIS A 112 -16.41 -19.10 -28.64
C HIS A 112 -15.86 -20.20 -27.71
N PRO A 113 -14.59 -20.14 -27.29
CA PRO A 113 -14.02 -21.14 -26.39
C PRO A 113 -14.75 -21.16 -25.04
N ASP A 114 -14.93 -22.35 -24.48
CA ASP A 114 -15.56 -22.53 -23.17
C ASP A 114 -14.54 -22.38 -22.04
N ALA A 115 -14.95 -21.80 -20.92
CA ALA A 115 -14.12 -21.69 -19.73
C ALA A 115 -14.45 -22.83 -18.75
N LEU A 116 -13.48 -23.69 -18.49
CA LEU A 116 -13.52 -24.68 -17.40
C LEU A 116 -12.92 -24.05 -16.15
N ILE A 117 -13.67 -24.14 -15.04
CA ILE A 117 -13.19 -23.73 -13.72
C ILE A 117 -12.82 -24.98 -12.93
N LEU A 118 -11.55 -25.09 -12.55
CA LEU A 118 -10.97 -26.25 -11.90
C LEU A 118 -10.40 -25.86 -10.53
N PRO A 119 -10.29 -26.82 -9.60
CA PRO A 119 -9.49 -26.63 -8.40
C PRO A 119 -8.05 -26.24 -8.76
N LYS A 120 -7.39 -25.47 -7.88
CA LYS A 120 -5.99 -25.09 -8.01
C LYS A 120 -5.11 -26.28 -8.41
N GLY A 121 -4.38 -26.16 -9.51
CA GLY A 121 -3.48 -27.18 -10.03
C GLY A 121 -4.12 -28.15 -11.03
N GLY A 122 -5.45 -28.23 -11.09
CA GLY A 122 -6.16 -29.13 -12.00
C GLY A 122 -5.93 -28.82 -13.48
N GLY A 123 -5.60 -27.56 -13.83
CA GLY A 123 -5.27 -27.21 -15.21
C GLY A 123 -3.99 -27.84 -15.74
N ARG A 124 -3.08 -28.29 -14.87
CA ARG A 124 -1.85 -29.00 -15.27
C ARG A 124 -2.08 -30.48 -15.59
N GLU A 125 -3.23 -31.01 -15.20
CA GLU A 125 -3.59 -32.43 -15.39
C GLU A 125 -4.42 -32.66 -16.66
N LEU A 126 -4.90 -31.58 -17.30
CA LEU A 126 -5.57 -31.58 -18.61
C LEU A 126 -4.58 -31.70 -19.76
#